data_AF-A0A8S3FN21-F1
#
_entry.id   AF-A0A8S3FN21-F1
#
_cell.length_a   1.000
_cell.length_b   1.000
_cell.length_c   1.000
_cell.angle_alpha   90.00
_cell.angle_beta   90.00
_cell.angle_gamma   90.00
#
_symmetry.space_group_name_H-M   'P 1'
#
loop_
_entity.id
_entity.type
_entity.pdbx_description
1 polymer ?
#
loop_
_entity_poly.entity_id
_entity_poly.type
_entity_poly.pdbx_seq_one_letter_code
_entity_poly.pdbx_strand_id
1 'polypeptide(L)'
;MIHPRSPTKQTQSPRPINESPDTFQVYIDTLFSLPSISNIKSVRIIARLCYGNQTKARQMTQSMSFVRNHYHSEYVALKPQIRFNQWLSFDDARLCELQREVLILFEIYASYLDETDSSSPHEIFDGTPMYLIGWCSQAIFNDEHYLITGERYLGIFDS
;
A
#
# COMPACT_ATOMS: atom_id res chain seq x y z
N MET A 1 -10.84 -32.57 -50.90
CA MET A 1 -10.41 -31.17 -50.67
C MET A 1 -11.33 -30.58 -49.61
N ILE A 2 -10.81 -30.33 -48.41
CA ILE A 2 -11.56 -29.75 -47.29
C ILE A 2 -10.97 -28.35 -47.09
N HIS A 3 -11.78 -27.30 -47.28
CA HIS A 3 -11.38 -25.93 -46.95
C HIS A 3 -11.36 -25.75 -45.42
N PRO A 4 -10.30 -25.20 -44.82
CA PRO A 4 -10.34 -24.82 -43.42
C PRO A 4 -11.12 -23.50 -43.28
N ARG A 5 -12.11 -23.50 -42.39
CA ARG A 5 -12.80 -22.27 -41.95
C ARG A 5 -11.83 -21.42 -41.16
N SER A 6 -11.65 -20.18 -41.60
CA SER A 6 -10.94 -19.13 -40.86
C SER A 6 -11.63 -18.85 -39.52
N PRO A 7 -10.90 -18.61 -38.41
CA PRO A 7 -11.51 -18.19 -37.16
C PRO A 7 -12.05 -16.77 -37.31
N THR A 8 -13.34 -16.59 -37.02
CA THR A 8 -13.98 -15.29 -36.85
C THR A 8 -13.27 -14.53 -35.74
N LYS A 9 -12.57 -13.45 -36.07
CA LYS A 9 -12.14 -12.44 -35.10
C LYS A 9 -13.40 -11.88 -34.45
N GLN A 10 -13.66 -12.25 -33.21
CA GLN A 10 -14.64 -11.55 -32.39
C GLN A 10 -14.10 -10.14 -32.14
N THR A 11 -14.64 -9.17 -32.87
CA THR A 11 -14.47 -7.76 -32.56
C THR A 11 -15.19 -7.51 -31.24
N GLN A 12 -14.46 -7.52 -30.12
CA GLN A 12 -15.02 -7.06 -28.85
C GLN A 12 -15.43 -5.60 -29.03
N SER A 13 -16.72 -5.33 -28.96
CA SER A 13 -17.22 -3.96 -28.91
C SER A 13 -16.66 -3.30 -27.65
N PRO A 14 -16.19 -2.04 -27.73
CA PRO A 14 -15.69 -1.33 -26.56
C PRO A 14 -16.81 -1.28 -25.52
N ARG A 15 -16.56 -1.85 -24.33
CA ARG A 15 -17.51 -1.78 -23.21
C ARG A 15 -17.62 -0.33 -22.74
N PRO A 16 -18.80 0.11 -22.30
CA PRO A 16 -18.92 1.38 -21.60
C PRO A 16 -17.94 1.43 -20.42
N ILE A 17 -17.27 2.56 -20.22
CA ILE A 17 -16.28 2.74 -19.13
C ILE A 17 -16.89 2.44 -17.74
N ASN A 18 -18.20 2.69 -17.61
CA ASN A 18 -18.97 2.44 -16.38
C ASN A 18 -19.16 0.95 -16.04
N GLU A 19 -18.76 0.04 -16.92
CA GLU A 19 -18.82 -1.41 -16.71
C GLU A 19 -17.42 -2.05 -16.61
N SER A 20 -16.37 -1.24 -16.44
CA SER A 20 -15.02 -1.79 -16.25
C SER A 20 -14.96 -2.60 -14.95
N PRO A 21 -14.51 -3.87 -15.00
CA PRO A 21 -14.33 -4.70 -13.81
C PRO A 21 -13.04 -4.35 -13.05
N ASP A 22 -12.23 -3.43 -13.57
CA ASP A 22 -10.89 -3.17 -13.04
C ASP A 22 -10.97 -2.45 -11.69
N THR A 23 -10.41 -3.08 -10.68
CA THR A 23 -10.32 -2.55 -9.32
C THR A 23 -9.03 -1.77 -9.12
N PHE A 24 -9.06 -0.80 -8.21
CA PHE A 24 -7.87 -0.10 -7.80
C PHE A 24 -6.94 -1.03 -7.00
N GLN A 25 -5.68 -1.08 -7.38
CA GLN A 25 -4.67 -1.91 -6.74
C GLN A 25 -3.37 -1.13 -6.58
N VAL A 26 -2.65 -1.41 -5.50
CA VAL A 26 -1.31 -0.87 -5.28
C VAL A 26 -0.36 -1.98 -4.87
N TYR A 27 0.89 -1.87 -5.33
CA TYR A 27 1.96 -2.76 -4.93
C TYR A 27 2.82 -2.10 -3.86
N ILE A 28 2.96 -2.75 -2.72
CA ILE A 28 3.86 -2.34 -1.64
C ILE A 28 5.13 -3.17 -1.76
N ASP A 29 6.20 -2.52 -2.24
CA ASP A 29 7.51 -3.15 -2.40
C ASP A 29 8.26 -3.17 -1.07
N THR A 30 8.86 -2.04 -0.68
CA THR A 30 9.85 -1.98 0.39
C THR A 30 9.65 -0.74 1.26
N LEU A 31 9.80 -0.91 2.58
CA LEU A 31 9.92 0.15 3.57
C LEU A 31 11.38 0.24 4.03
N PHE A 32 11.97 1.42 3.92
CA PHE A 32 13.38 1.67 4.24
C PHE A 32 13.53 2.81 5.24
N SER A 33 14.75 2.96 5.78
CA SER A 33 15.10 4.03 6.73
C SER A 33 14.34 4.00 8.06
N LEU A 34 13.85 2.84 8.49
CA LEU A 34 13.34 2.69 9.86
C LEU A 34 14.47 2.89 10.88
N PRO A 35 14.18 3.44 12.08
CA PRO A 35 15.20 3.68 13.09
C PRO A 35 15.89 2.36 13.48
N SER A 36 17.21 2.28 13.27
CA SER A 36 17.98 1.04 13.45
C SER A 36 18.10 0.61 14.92
N ILE A 37 17.84 1.52 15.85
CA ILE A 37 17.86 1.31 17.31
C ILE A 37 16.47 0.92 17.83
N SER A 38 15.46 0.82 16.97
CA SER A 38 14.09 0.58 17.40
C SER A 38 13.86 -0.84 17.94
N ASN A 39 13.00 -0.94 18.96
CA ASN A 39 12.58 -2.22 19.55
C ASN A 39 11.56 -2.97 18.69
N ILE A 40 11.45 -2.60 17.41
CA ILE A 40 10.42 -3.11 16.50
C ILE A 40 10.61 -4.60 16.29
N LYS A 41 9.54 -5.35 16.52
CA LYS A 41 9.42 -6.79 16.28
C LYS A 41 8.85 -7.05 14.89
N SER A 42 7.76 -6.37 14.54
CA SER A 42 7.13 -6.49 13.22
C SER A 42 6.47 -5.19 12.79
N VAL A 43 6.25 -5.05 11.49
CA VAL A 43 5.62 -3.89 10.85
C VAL A 43 4.47 -4.34 9.97
N ARG A 44 3.43 -3.51 9.89
CA ARG A 44 2.29 -3.65 8.98
C ARG A 44 2.00 -2.29 8.36
N ILE A 45 1.59 -2.28 7.09
CA ILE A 45 1.13 -1.06 6.41
C ILE A 45 -0.37 -1.20 6.17
N ILE A 46 -1.11 -0.18 6.60
CA ILE A 46 -2.54 -0.02 6.29
C ILE A 46 -2.65 0.98 5.14
N ALA A 47 -3.36 0.61 4.09
CA ALA A 47 -3.67 1.49 2.97
C ALA A 47 -5.16 1.82 2.96
N ARG A 48 -5.50 3.10 2.96
CA ARG A 48 -6.89 3.60 2.98
C ARG A 48 -7.14 4.44 1.74
N LEU A 49 -8.20 4.14 1.01
CA LEU A 49 -8.78 5.05 0.03
C LEU A 49 -9.69 6.03 0.75
N CYS A 50 -9.41 7.32 0.61
CA CYS A 50 -10.12 8.38 1.31
C CYS A 50 -10.75 9.38 0.32
N TYR A 51 -11.99 9.77 0.59
CA TYR A 51 -12.65 10.94 -0.02
C TYR A 51 -12.86 11.99 1.08
N GLY A 52 -12.06 13.05 1.06
CA GLY A 52 -11.98 13.99 2.18
C GLY A 52 -11.57 13.29 3.47
N ASN A 53 -12.40 13.39 4.51
CA ASN A 53 -12.17 12.75 5.81
C ASN A 53 -12.76 11.34 5.94
N GLN A 54 -13.37 10.79 4.89
CA GLN A 54 -14.02 9.48 4.93
C GLN A 54 -13.14 8.40 4.31
N THR A 55 -12.83 7.36 5.09
CA THR A 55 -12.26 6.11 4.55
C THR A 55 -13.35 5.31 3.86
N LYS A 56 -13.08 4.84 2.64
CA LYS A 56 -14.07 4.23 1.76
C LYS A 56 -13.73 2.80 1.42
N ALA A 57 -12.44 2.51 1.32
CA ALA A 57 -11.93 1.17 1.31
C ALA A 57 -10.62 1.13 2.10
N ARG A 58 -10.33 -0.01 2.73
CA ARG A 58 -9.17 -0.22 3.59
C ARG A 58 -8.58 -1.58 3.30
N GLN A 59 -7.28 -1.62 3.05
CA GLN A 59 -6.50 -2.83 2.86
C GLN A 59 -5.28 -2.80 3.77
N MET A 60 -4.67 -3.97 3.98
CA MET A 60 -3.48 -4.06 4.82
C MET A 60 -2.51 -5.11 4.31
N THR A 61 -1.23 -4.88 4.56
CA THR A 61 -0.20 -5.88 4.33
C THR A 61 -0.25 -6.99 5.39
N GLN A 62 0.41 -8.10 5.11
CA GLN A 62 0.79 -9.05 6.15
C GLN A 62 1.71 -8.38 7.19
N SER A 63 1.79 -8.96 8.39
CA SER A 63 2.79 -8.51 9.37
C SER A 63 4.16 -9.01 8.94
N MET A 64 5.09 -8.10 8.70
CA MET A 64 6.45 -8.43 8.31
C MET A 64 7.39 -8.31 9.51
N SER A 65 8.15 -9.37 9.78
CA SER A 65 9.13 -9.35 10.88
C SER A 65 10.26 -8.37 10.55
N PHE A 66 10.64 -7.56 11.54
CA PHE A 66 11.77 -6.67 11.41
C PHE A 66 13.04 -7.40 11.84
N VAL A 67 13.82 -7.86 10.86
CA VAL A 67 15.13 -8.48 11.15
C VAL A 67 16.15 -7.37 11.30
N ARG A 68 16.64 -7.16 12.53
CA ARG A 68 17.72 -6.21 12.80
C ARG A 68 19.00 -6.69 12.12
N ASN A 69 19.47 -5.94 11.13
CA ASN A 69 20.84 -6.09 10.66
C ASN A 69 21.76 -5.34 11.63
N HIS A 70 22.49 -6.08 12.46
CA HIS A 70 23.48 -5.54 13.41
C HIS A 70 24.76 -5.01 12.75
N TYR A 71 24.81 -4.92 11.42
CA TYR A 71 25.94 -4.32 10.72
C TYR A 71 25.85 -2.80 10.80
N HIS A 72 26.37 -2.25 11.91
CA HIS A 72 26.77 -0.85 12.02
C HIS A 72 27.86 -0.58 10.98
N SER A 73 27.43 -0.09 9.82
CA SER A 73 28.32 0.47 8.82
C SER A 73 27.79 1.86 8.51
N GLU A 74 28.64 2.87 8.66
CA GLU A 74 28.34 4.28 8.32
C GLU A 74 28.04 4.48 6.82
N TYR A 75 28.06 3.41 6.04
CA TYR A 75 27.64 3.39 4.64
C TYR A 75 26.12 3.29 4.53
N VAL A 76 25.54 4.30 3.88
CA VAL A 76 24.10 4.45 3.52
C VAL A 76 23.48 3.19 2.90
N ALA A 77 24.29 2.28 2.34
CA ALA A 77 23.87 1.08 1.64
C ALA A 77 23.30 -0.07 2.51
N LEU A 78 23.38 0.01 3.85
CA LEU A 78 22.96 -1.08 4.74
C LEU A 78 21.88 -0.70 5.76
N LYS A 79 21.09 0.35 5.48
CA LYS A 79 19.93 0.68 6.33
C LYS A 79 18.95 -0.51 6.35
N PRO A 80 18.35 -0.83 7.51
CA PRO A 80 17.36 -1.90 7.59
C PRO A 80 16.20 -1.60 6.65
N GLN A 81 15.84 -2.60 5.85
CA GLN A 81 14.74 -2.56 4.88
C GLN A 81 13.78 -3.72 5.17
N ILE A 82 12.49 -3.45 5.07
CA ILE A 82 11.44 -4.47 5.14
C ILE A 82 10.85 -4.59 3.75
N ARG A 83 10.99 -5.77 3.13
CA ARG A 83 10.33 -6.08 1.86
C ARG A 83 8.97 -6.70 2.13
N PHE A 84 7.92 -6.09 1.62
CA PHE A 84 6.56 -6.61 1.65
C PHE A 84 6.25 -7.43 0.41
N ASN A 85 6.63 -6.92 -0.77
CA ASN A 85 6.33 -7.52 -2.07
C ASN A 85 4.87 -7.97 -2.22
N GLN A 86 3.93 -7.08 -1.87
CA GLN A 86 2.52 -7.43 -1.75
C GLN A 86 1.62 -6.51 -2.57
N TRP A 87 0.72 -7.11 -3.34
CA TRP A 87 -0.42 -6.40 -3.92
C TRP A 87 -1.53 -6.23 -2.89
N LEU A 88 -2.04 -5.00 -2.78
CA LEU A 88 -3.24 -4.66 -2.03
C LEU A 88 -4.36 -4.34 -3.02
N SER A 89 -5.36 -5.22 -3.08
CA SER A 89 -6.52 -5.07 -3.97
C SER A 89 -7.69 -4.47 -3.21
N PHE A 90 -8.22 -3.36 -3.72
CA PHE A 90 -9.42 -2.72 -3.16
C PHE A 90 -10.63 -3.21 -3.95
N ASP A 91 -11.13 -4.40 -3.59
CA ASP A 91 -12.17 -5.11 -4.37
C ASP A 91 -13.47 -4.30 -4.53
N ASP A 92 -13.77 -3.43 -3.56
CA ASP A 92 -14.94 -2.56 -3.57
C ASP A 92 -14.69 -1.17 -4.21
N ALA A 93 -13.49 -0.93 -4.76
CA ALA A 93 -13.11 0.34 -5.38
C ALA A 93 -12.77 0.15 -6.86
N ARG A 94 -13.76 0.32 -7.73
CA ARG A 94 -13.55 0.25 -9.19
C ARG A 94 -12.86 1.52 -9.69
N LEU A 95 -11.95 1.37 -10.65
CA LEU A 95 -11.22 2.50 -11.24
C LEU A 95 -12.15 3.56 -11.83
N CYS A 96 -13.27 3.15 -12.43
CA CYS A 96 -14.26 4.05 -13.01
C CYS A 96 -15.12 4.81 -11.99
N GLU A 97 -15.11 4.39 -10.72
CA GLU A 97 -15.89 5.00 -9.63
C GLU A 97 -15.04 5.93 -8.75
N LEU A 98 -13.73 6.02 -9.03
CA LEU A 98 -12.82 6.90 -8.29
C LEU A 98 -13.15 8.38 -8.55
N GLN A 99 -13.42 9.11 -7.47
CA GLN A 99 -13.59 10.57 -7.54
C GLN A 99 -12.24 11.28 -7.73
N ARG A 100 -12.28 12.47 -8.33
CA ARG A 100 -11.08 13.23 -8.71
C ARG A 100 -10.17 13.56 -7.53
N GLU A 101 -10.75 13.82 -6.36
CA GLU A 101 -10.07 14.23 -5.14
C GLU A 101 -9.66 13.06 -4.25
N VAL A 102 -9.76 11.82 -4.76
CA VAL A 102 -9.38 10.63 -3.99
C VAL A 102 -7.88 10.62 -3.69
N LEU A 103 -7.59 10.30 -2.44
CA LEU A 103 -6.22 10.06 -1.98
C LEU A 103 -6.11 8.66 -1.42
N ILE A 104 -4.91 8.10 -1.55
CA ILE A 104 -4.50 6.94 -0.78
C ILE A 104 -3.65 7.40 0.41
N LEU A 105 -4.03 6.97 1.60
CA LEU A 105 -3.31 7.16 2.85
C LEU A 105 -2.67 5.85 3.25
N PHE A 106 -1.37 5.88 3.55
CA PHE A 106 -0.63 4.77 4.11
C PHE A 106 -0.28 5.08 5.57
N GLU A 107 -0.65 4.18 6.47
CA GLU A 107 -0.31 4.23 7.89
C GLU A 107 0.62 3.07 8.21
N ILE A 108 1.75 3.36 8.85
CA ILE A 108 2.75 2.36 9.20
C ILE A 108 2.60 2.04 10.69
N TYR A 109 2.31 0.78 10.98
CA TYR A 109 2.15 0.27 12.33
C TYR A 109 3.28 -0.67 12.70
N ALA A 110 3.77 -0.58 13.93
CA ALA A 110 4.81 -1.45 14.45
C ALA A 110 4.38 -2.13 15.76
N SER A 111 4.75 -3.40 15.92
CA SER A 111 4.78 -4.07 17.22
C SER A 111 6.20 -4.00 17.78
N TYR A 112 6.32 -3.98 19.11
CA TYR A 112 7.61 -3.91 19.79
C TYR A 112 7.89 -5.20 20.57
N LEU A 113 9.17 -5.49 20.80
CA LEU A 113 9.60 -6.62 21.66
C LEU A 113 9.27 -6.38 23.13
N ASP A 114 9.37 -5.12 23.56
CA ASP A 114 9.03 -4.67 24.90
C ASP A 114 7.71 -3.90 24.83
N GLU A 115 6.89 -3.98 25.89
CA GLU A 115 5.71 -3.14 26.01
C GLU A 115 6.14 -1.67 26.13
N THR A 116 5.91 -0.90 25.06
CA THR A 116 6.10 0.54 25.04
C THR A 116 4.94 1.25 25.73
N ASP A 117 5.21 2.41 26.34
CA ASP A 117 4.20 3.25 27.00
C ASP A 117 2.92 3.39 26.16
N SER A 118 1.78 3.05 26.77
CA SER A 118 0.45 2.86 26.17
C SER A 118 -0.22 4.12 25.63
N SER A 119 0.52 5.21 25.48
CA SER A 119 0.00 6.54 25.11
C SER A 119 -0.11 6.78 23.60
N SER A 120 0.64 6.04 22.77
CA SER A 120 0.57 6.18 21.32
C SER A 120 -0.70 5.55 20.73
N PRO A 121 -1.27 6.14 19.65
CA PRO A 121 -2.36 5.51 18.93
C PRO A 121 -2.00 4.08 18.53
N HIS A 122 -2.83 3.13 18.93
CA HIS A 122 -2.63 1.72 18.64
C HIS A 122 -3.90 1.08 18.08
N GLU A 123 -3.70 0.07 17.24
CA GLU A 123 -4.73 -0.83 16.74
C GLU A 123 -4.33 -2.27 17.06
N ILE A 124 -5.32 -3.15 17.27
CA ILE A 124 -5.07 -4.58 17.50
C ILE A 124 -5.23 -5.31 16.17
N PHE A 125 -4.16 -6.00 15.77
CA PHE A 125 -4.07 -6.77 14.54
C PHE A 125 -3.77 -8.22 14.85
N ASP A 126 -4.67 -9.14 14.49
CA ASP A 126 -4.49 -10.58 14.72
C ASP A 126 -4.15 -10.90 16.19
N GLY A 127 -4.78 -10.18 17.12
CA GLY A 127 -4.53 -10.28 18.57
C GLY A 127 -3.25 -9.60 19.07
N THR A 128 -2.50 -8.93 18.20
CA THR A 128 -1.26 -8.21 18.56
C THR A 128 -1.49 -6.70 18.54
N PRO A 129 -1.21 -5.97 19.63
CA PRO A 129 -1.23 -4.51 19.60
C PRO A 129 -0.09 -4.00 18.72
N MET A 130 -0.40 -3.07 17.81
CA MET A 130 0.58 -2.36 17.01
C MET A 130 0.32 -0.86 17.09
N TYR A 131 1.39 -0.07 17.15
CA TYR A 131 1.37 1.37 17.33
C TYR A 131 1.65 2.06 16.01
N LEU A 132 0.93 3.14 15.73
CA LEU A 132 1.24 4.00 14.60
C LEU A 132 2.64 4.60 14.83
N ILE A 133 3.50 4.49 13.83
CA ILE A 133 4.87 5.06 13.85
C ILE A 133 5.10 6.10 12.76
N GLY A 134 4.16 6.22 11.82
CA GLY A 134 4.23 7.21 10.78
C GLY A 134 3.19 6.98 9.70
N TRP A 135 3.09 7.94 8.79
CA TRP A 135 2.11 7.91 7.72
C TRP A 135 2.57 8.73 6.51
N CYS A 136 1.98 8.46 5.35
CA CYS A 136 2.14 9.26 4.14
C CYS A 136 0.88 9.16 3.28
N SER A 137 0.68 10.12 2.38
CA SER A 137 -0.48 10.08 1.48
C SER A 137 -0.12 10.56 0.08
N GLN A 138 -0.95 10.19 -0.89
CA GLN A 138 -0.78 10.54 -2.29
C GLN A 138 -2.15 10.72 -2.94
N ALA A 139 -2.35 11.84 -3.64
CA ALA A 139 -3.49 11.98 -4.54
C ALA A 139 -3.35 10.98 -5.70
N ILE A 140 -4.42 10.28 -6.05
CA ILE A 140 -4.38 9.23 -7.08
C ILE A 140 -4.39 9.83 -8.50
N PHE A 141 -4.97 11.02 -8.65
CA PHE A 141 -4.94 11.79 -9.89
C PHE A 141 -3.96 12.95 -9.77
N ASN A 142 -3.10 13.14 -10.77
CA ASN A 142 -2.19 14.29 -10.84
C ASN A 142 -2.96 15.58 -11.19
N ASP A 143 -2.26 16.72 -11.20
CA ASP A 143 -2.86 18.03 -11.50
C ASP A 143 -3.49 18.11 -12.89
N GLU A 144 -3.01 17.29 -13.83
CA GLU A 144 -3.52 17.14 -15.20
C GLU A 144 -4.69 16.15 -15.32
N HIS A 145 -5.24 15.67 -14.19
CA HIS A 145 -6.37 14.74 -14.11
C HIS A 145 -6.08 13.32 -14.61
N TYR A 146 -4.81 12.94 -14.79
CA TYR A 146 -4.42 11.58 -15.14
C TYR A 146 -4.29 10.71 -13.88
N LEU A 147 -4.77 9.46 -13.99
CA LEU A 147 -4.51 8.41 -13.00
C LEU A 147 -3.00 8.16 -12.92
N ILE A 148 -2.42 8.31 -11.74
CA ILE A 148 -1.00 8.06 -11.52
C ILE A 148 -0.70 6.57 -11.64
N THR A 149 0.34 6.25 -12.39
CA THR A 149 0.86 4.89 -12.58
C THR A 149 2.37 4.84 -12.34
N GLY A 150 2.90 3.62 -12.18
CA GLY A 150 4.33 3.36 -12.00
C GLY A 150 4.81 3.51 -10.56
N GLU A 151 6.13 3.44 -10.40
CA GLU A 151 6.78 3.44 -9.09
C GLU A 151 6.77 4.83 -8.45
N ARG A 152 6.60 4.86 -7.13
CA ARG A 152 6.60 6.07 -6.30
C ARG A 152 7.33 5.81 -4.99
N TYR A 153 8.16 6.78 -4.61
CA TYR A 153 8.82 6.83 -3.31
C TYR A 153 8.12 7.89 -2.48
N LEU A 154 7.50 7.48 -1.37
CA LEU A 154 6.75 8.38 -0.49
C LEU A 154 7.55 8.61 0.79
N GLY A 155 7.78 9.89 1.12
CA GLY A 155 8.35 10.28 2.41
C GLY A 155 7.33 10.05 3.53
N ILE A 156 7.78 9.48 4.64
CA ILE A 156 6.95 9.19 5.81
C ILE A 156 7.09 10.33 6.81
N PHE A 157 5.96 10.79 7.33
CA PHE A 157 5.90 11.70 8.47
C PHE A 157 5.80 10.88 9.76
N ASP A 158 6.57 11.27 10.76
CA ASP A 158 6.51 10.67 12.10
C ASP A 158 5.16 10.98 12.76
N SER A 159 4.64 10.03 13.54
CA SER A 159 3.36 10.13 14.26
C SER A 159 3.51 10.66 15.67
#